data_AF-A0A3B5MYL4-F1
#
_entry.id   AF-A0A3B5MYL4-F1
#
_cell.length_a   1.000
_cell.length_b   1.000
_cell.length_c   1.000
_cell.angle_alpha   90.00
_cell.angle_beta   90.00
_cell.angle_gamma   90.00
#
_symmetry.space_group_name_H-M   'P 1'
#
loop_
_entity.id
_entity.type
_entity.pdbx_description
1 polymer ?
#
loop_
_entity_poly.entity_id
_entity_poly.type
_entity_poly.pdbx_seq_one_letter_code
_entity_poly.pdbx_strand_id
1 'polypeptide(L)'
;MPLIIMCGYPCSGKTRRTEELKAHFEETTDRQVHIVGDRALGVDRNSVYADSQKEKDTRVYPPLSSTTFVRILILSYRYELFCLTKHAQTPHCLVHCLTSGEESSLWNKNREAAEQYSQDIFDALVQRFEAPDSRNRWDSPLFTVLKDDILPLEAVSDALFKRKAPPPNQSTQSQPLSSTNFLYELDKITQDVLMAIFNAQKTSVPGDLISVPGATEKISFMTVNMAELRKLRRQFISYSKMHPTEKTGQIANMFVQYLNKGLH
;
A
#
# COMPACT_ATOMS: atom_id res chain seq x y z
N MET A 1 3.69 -8.61 8.05
CA MET A 1 4.13 -9.94 7.60
C MET A 1 4.93 -9.80 6.31
N PRO A 2 6.27 -9.70 6.38
CA PRO A 2 7.09 -9.36 5.21
C PRO A 2 6.90 -10.35 4.04
N LEU A 3 6.85 -9.80 2.83
CA LEU A 3 6.65 -10.56 1.60
C LEU A 3 7.88 -10.50 0.69
N ILE A 4 8.41 -11.65 0.30
CA ILE A 4 9.44 -11.76 -0.72
C ILE A 4 8.78 -12.24 -2.01
N ILE A 5 9.00 -11.52 -3.10
CA ILE A 5 8.52 -11.88 -4.42
C ILE A 5 9.74 -12.30 -5.24
N MET A 6 9.74 -13.53 -5.74
CA MET A 6 10.79 -14.08 -6.60
C MET A 6 10.36 -13.99 -8.06
N CYS A 7 11.17 -13.35 -8.88
CA CYS A 7 10.90 -13.10 -10.30
C CYS A 7 12.05 -13.60 -11.17
N GLY A 8 11.76 -13.95 -12.43
CA GLY A 8 12.73 -14.46 -13.41
C GLY A 8 12.10 -15.52 -14.31
N TYR A 9 12.81 -15.93 -15.35
CA TYR A 9 12.35 -16.95 -16.31
C TYR A 9 11.96 -18.28 -15.66
N PRO A 10 11.10 -19.09 -16.31
CA PRO A 10 10.92 -20.48 -15.92
C PRO A 10 12.28 -21.14 -15.75
N CYS A 11 12.42 -21.94 -14.70
CA CYS A 11 13.68 -22.62 -14.39
C CYS A 11 14.89 -21.71 -14.05
N SER A 12 14.75 -20.40 -13.80
CA SER A 12 15.88 -19.50 -13.47
C SER A 12 16.52 -19.66 -12.07
N GLY A 13 16.30 -20.77 -11.38
CA GLY A 13 16.87 -21.00 -10.03
C GLY A 13 16.11 -20.34 -8.87
N LYS A 14 14.95 -19.72 -9.12
CA LYS A 14 14.09 -19.11 -8.08
C LYS A 14 13.84 -20.02 -6.88
N THR A 15 13.51 -21.29 -7.13
CA THR A 15 13.25 -22.26 -6.05
C THR A 15 14.48 -22.48 -5.18
N ARG A 16 15.67 -22.63 -5.77
CA ARG A 16 16.92 -22.76 -5.01
C ARG A 16 17.17 -21.55 -4.12
N ARG A 17 17.06 -20.34 -4.67
CA ARG A 17 17.25 -19.09 -3.91
C ARG A 17 16.19 -18.91 -2.82
N THR A 18 14.98 -19.42 -3.06
CA THR A 18 13.89 -19.43 -2.08
C THR A 18 14.22 -20.33 -0.88
N GLU A 19 14.81 -21.51 -1.12
CA GLU A 19 15.26 -22.39 -0.03
C GLU A 19 16.45 -21.79 0.74
N GLU A 20 17.39 -21.12 0.05
CA GLU A 20 18.48 -20.36 0.69
C GLU A 20 17.93 -19.28 1.66
N LEU A 21 16.92 -18.53 1.22
CA LEU A 21 16.23 -17.54 2.07
C LEU A 21 15.50 -18.20 3.23
N LYS A 22 14.79 -19.30 2.97
CA LYS A 22 14.05 -20.03 4.00
C LYS A 22 14.99 -20.49 5.11
N ALA A 23 16.08 -21.17 4.77
CA ALA A 23 17.05 -21.65 5.73
C ALA A 23 17.60 -20.49 6.58
N HIS A 24 17.98 -19.38 5.93
CA HIS A 24 18.47 -18.20 6.64
C HIS A 24 17.45 -17.61 7.61
N PHE A 25 16.18 -17.44 7.21
CA PHE A 25 15.17 -16.86 8.09
C PHE A 25 14.75 -17.81 9.21
N GLU A 26 14.71 -19.12 8.98
CA GLU A 26 14.44 -20.11 10.03
C GLU A 26 15.58 -20.20 11.06
N GLU A 27 16.82 -19.92 10.65
CA GLU A 27 17.99 -19.89 11.55
C GLU A 27 18.11 -18.57 12.31
N THR A 28 17.88 -17.44 11.64
CA THR A 28 18.12 -16.10 12.21
C THR A 28 16.91 -15.48 12.89
N THR A 29 15.71 -16.04 12.68
CA THR A 29 14.46 -15.48 13.23
C THR A 29 13.56 -16.57 13.81
N ASP A 30 12.81 -16.23 14.87
CA ASP A 30 11.78 -17.13 15.43
C ASP A 30 10.49 -17.17 14.56
N ARG A 31 10.57 -16.75 13.29
CA ARG A 31 9.41 -16.67 12.40
C ARG A 31 9.37 -17.89 11.49
N GLN A 32 8.20 -18.47 11.35
CA GLN A 32 7.99 -19.53 10.36
C GLN A 32 8.00 -18.97 8.94
N VAL A 33 8.62 -19.68 8.01
CA VAL A 33 8.70 -19.30 6.60
C VAL A 33 7.72 -20.14 5.78
N HIS A 34 6.84 -19.46 5.04
CA HIS A 34 5.94 -20.10 4.10
C HIS A 34 6.34 -19.80 2.66
N ILE A 35 6.69 -20.85 1.93
CA ILE A 35 6.92 -20.78 0.49
C ILE A 35 5.60 -21.10 -0.22
N VAL A 36 5.21 -20.25 -1.16
CA VAL A 36 4.06 -20.49 -2.04
C VAL A 36 4.53 -20.34 -3.48
N GLY A 37 4.23 -21.35 -4.28
CA GLY A 37 4.52 -21.37 -5.70
C GLY A 37 3.86 -22.58 -6.35
N ASP A 38 3.99 -22.70 -7.66
CA ASP A 38 3.22 -23.68 -8.45
C ASP A 38 3.45 -25.13 -8.01
N ARG A 39 4.66 -25.43 -7.51
CA ARG A 39 5.03 -26.77 -7.01
C ARG A 39 4.21 -27.18 -5.79
N ALA A 40 3.78 -26.22 -4.97
CA ALA A 40 2.97 -26.48 -3.77
C ALA A 40 1.50 -26.80 -4.11
N LEU A 41 1.03 -26.46 -5.31
CA LEU A 41 -0.35 -26.68 -5.74
C LEU A 41 -0.59 -28.09 -6.32
N GLY A 42 0.47 -28.89 -6.54
CA GLY A 42 0.36 -30.26 -7.02
C GLY A 42 -0.21 -30.40 -8.44
N VAL A 43 -0.17 -29.32 -9.23
CA VAL A 43 -0.75 -29.26 -10.57
C VAL A 43 0.26 -29.59 -11.66
N ASP A 44 -0.19 -30.24 -12.74
CA ASP A 44 0.62 -30.44 -13.94
C ASP A 44 0.87 -29.10 -14.64
N ARG A 45 2.14 -28.67 -14.65
CA ARG A 45 2.54 -27.36 -15.19
C ARG A 45 2.19 -27.22 -16.66
N ASN A 46 2.41 -28.26 -17.45
CA ASN A 46 2.19 -28.18 -18.89
C ASN A 46 0.70 -28.00 -19.21
N SER A 47 -0.19 -28.73 -18.53
CA SER A 47 -1.64 -28.56 -18.65
C SER A 47 -2.12 -27.19 -18.17
N VAL A 48 -1.54 -26.66 -17.08
CA VAL A 48 -1.92 -25.34 -16.54
C VAL A 48 -1.52 -24.21 -17.47
N TYR A 49 -0.26 -24.16 -17.92
CA TYR A 49 0.22 -23.05 -18.76
C TYR A 49 -0.19 -23.17 -20.24
N ALA A 50 -0.73 -24.32 -20.65
CA ALA A 50 -1.37 -24.46 -21.96
C ALA A 50 -2.75 -23.77 -22.05
N ASP A 51 -3.37 -23.46 -20.90
CA ASP A 51 -4.74 -22.94 -20.84
C ASP A 51 -4.82 -21.73 -19.90
N SER A 52 -5.12 -20.55 -20.47
CA SER A 52 -5.20 -19.30 -19.72
C SER A 52 -6.26 -19.31 -18.59
N GLN A 53 -7.33 -20.10 -18.71
CA GLN A 53 -8.32 -20.23 -17.64
C GLN A 53 -7.77 -21.04 -16.47
N LYS A 54 -7.12 -22.17 -16.75
CA LYS A 54 -6.45 -22.97 -15.70
C LYS A 54 -5.35 -22.19 -15.01
N GLU A 55 -4.55 -21.45 -15.78
CA GLU A 55 -3.53 -20.57 -15.20
C GLU A 55 -4.16 -19.53 -14.27
N LYS A 56 -5.30 -18.95 -14.65
CA LYS A 56 -6.04 -18.00 -13.80
C LYS A 56 -6.59 -18.64 -12.53
N ASP A 57 -7.13 -19.86 -12.62
CA ASP A 57 -7.69 -20.58 -11.47
C ASP A 57 -6.62 -20.97 -10.44
N THR A 58 -5.37 -21.14 -10.88
CA THR A 58 -4.24 -21.39 -9.97
C THR A 58 -3.76 -20.14 -9.22
N ARG A 59 -4.30 -18.95 -9.52
CA ARG A 59 -3.99 -17.69 -8.80
C ARG A 59 -4.68 -17.66 -7.44
N VAL A 60 -4.27 -18.54 -6.53
CA VAL A 60 -4.78 -18.56 -5.16
C VAL A 60 -3.89 -17.72 -4.26
N TYR A 61 -4.47 -16.68 -3.68
CA TYR A 61 -3.81 -15.85 -2.67
C TYR A 61 -4.12 -16.36 -1.28
N PRO A 62 -3.15 -16.97 -0.55
CA PRO A 62 -3.39 -17.30 0.84
C PRO A 62 -3.56 -15.99 1.64
N PRO A 63 -4.56 -15.89 2.54
CA PRO A 63 -4.82 -14.67 3.28
C PRO A 63 -3.57 -14.21 4.05
N LEU A 64 -3.25 -12.91 3.97
CA LEU A 64 -2.13 -12.28 4.67
C LEU A 64 -2.56 -11.85 6.09
N SER A 65 -3.08 -12.77 6.91
CA SER A 65 -3.73 -12.43 8.19
C SER A 65 -2.84 -12.56 9.44
N SER A 66 -1.75 -13.32 9.39
CA SER A 66 -0.92 -13.64 10.55
C SER A 66 0.42 -12.91 10.55
N THR A 67 0.76 -12.22 11.65
CA THR A 67 1.99 -11.42 11.77
C THR A 67 3.27 -12.25 11.94
N THR A 68 3.15 -13.55 12.20
CA THR A 68 4.23 -14.47 12.61
C THR A 68 5.10 -15.01 11.47
N PHE A 69 4.73 -14.76 10.20
CA PHE A 69 5.34 -15.47 9.08
C PHE A 69 6.19 -14.59 8.16
N VAL A 70 7.18 -15.18 7.50
CA VAL A 70 7.81 -14.64 6.28
C VAL A 70 7.23 -15.40 5.11
N ARG A 71 6.76 -14.70 4.07
CA ARG A 71 6.19 -15.36 2.88
C ARG A 71 7.07 -15.15 1.66
N ILE A 72 7.35 -16.23 0.93
CA ILE A 72 8.11 -16.18 -0.32
C ILE A 72 7.23 -16.68 -1.45
N LEU A 73 6.97 -15.83 -2.45
CA LEU A 73 6.11 -16.13 -3.59
C LEU A 73 6.94 -16.26 -4.87
N ILE A 74 6.78 -17.37 -5.57
CA ILE A 74 7.40 -17.63 -6.88
C ILE A 74 6.31 -17.51 -7.96
N LEU A 75 5.78 -16.30 -8.16
CA LEU A 75 4.61 -16.05 -9.02
C LEU A 75 4.84 -14.83 -9.93
N SER A 76 4.19 -14.83 -11.10
CA SER A 76 4.34 -13.83 -12.15
C SER A 76 3.55 -12.52 -11.89
N TYR A 77 2.58 -12.53 -10.97
CA TYR A 77 1.58 -11.46 -10.78
C TYR A 77 2.04 -10.34 -9.85
N ARG A 78 3.20 -9.74 -10.14
CA ARG A 78 3.87 -8.76 -9.26
C ARG A 78 2.99 -7.57 -8.86
N TYR A 79 2.20 -7.02 -9.77
CA TYR A 79 1.30 -5.90 -9.46
C TYR A 79 0.17 -6.30 -8.49
N GLU A 80 -0.44 -7.46 -8.70
CA GLU A 80 -1.49 -7.98 -7.81
C GLU A 80 -0.91 -8.22 -6.40
N LEU A 81 0.28 -8.83 -6.32
CA LEU A 81 1.01 -9.03 -5.08
C LEU A 81 1.39 -7.70 -4.40
N PHE A 82 1.82 -6.70 -5.16
CA PHE A 82 2.08 -5.36 -4.64
C PHE A 82 0.82 -4.73 -4.03
N CYS A 83 -0.33 -4.83 -4.72
CA CYS A 83 -1.62 -4.36 -4.20
C CYS A 83 -1.98 -5.06 -2.87
N LEU A 84 -1.71 -6.36 -2.76
CA LEU A 84 -1.90 -7.10 -1.50
C LEU A 84 -0.98 -6.59 -0.39
N THR A 85 0.29 -6.27 -0.69
CA THR A 85 1.21 -5.71 0.33
C THR A 85 0.77 -4.35 0.84
N LYS A 86 0.18 -3.54 -0.05
CA LYS A 86 -0.41 -2.23 0.27
C LYS A 86 -1.63 -2.36 1.17
N HIS A 87 -2.52 -3.30 0.85
CA HIS A 87 -3.70 -3.60 1.66
C HIS A 87 -3.31 -4.12 3.04
N ALA A 88 -2.36 -5.07 3.11
CA ALA A 88 -1.87 -5.64 4.36
C ALA A 88 -0.85 -4.75 5.10
N GLN A 89 -0.53 -3.57 4.57
CA GLN A 89 0.44 -2.62 5.12
C GLN A 89 1.75 -3.28 5.55
N THR A 90 2.31 -4.11 4.67
CA THR A 90 3.45 -4.94 4.99
C THR A 90 4.63 -4.66 4.07
N PRO A 91 5.87 -4.64 4.57
CA PRO A 91 7.04 -4.51 3.72
C PRO A 91 7.14 -5.68 2.74
N HIS A 92 7.68 -5.40 1.56
CA HIS A 92 7.99 -6.42 0.58
C HIS A 92 9.33 -6.12 -0.10
N CYS A 93 9.93 -7.16 -0.67
CA CYS A 93 11.07 -7.02 -1.57
C CYS A 93 10.90 -7.90 -2.80
N LEU A 94 11.31 -7.38 -3.95
CA LEU A 94 11.39 -8.11 -5.21
C LEU A 94 12.83 -8.58 -5.43
N VAL A 95 13.01 -9.89 -5.58
CA VAL A 95 14.28 -10.54 -5.92
C VAL A 95 14.17 -11.09 -7.33
N HIS A 96 14.98 -10.56 -8.23
CA HIS A 96 15.06 -10.97 -9.63
C HIS A 96 16.20 -11.97 -9.82
N CYS A 97 15.87 -13.23 -10.09
CA CYS A 97 16.82 -14.24 -10.54
C CYS A 97 17.03 -14.05 -12.05
N LEU A 98 18.06 -13.30 -12.41
CA LEU A 98 18.41 -12.97 -13.79
C LEU A 98 19.22 -14.11 -14.40
N THR A 99 18.66 -14.71 -15.46
CA THR A 99 19.30 -15.78 -16.25
C THR A 99 19.01 -15.58 -17.73
N SER A 100 19.83 -16.15 -18.61
CA SER A 100 19.49 -16.21 -20.03
C SER A 100 18.38 -17.23 -20.31
N GLY A 101 17.67 -17.06 -21.43
CA GLY A 101 16.68 -18.04 -21.90
C GLY A 101 17.33 -19.39 -22.21
N GLU A 102 18.54 -19.37 -22.78
CA GLU A 102 19.32 -20.57 -23.11
C GLU A 102 19.70 -21.38 -21.87
N GLU A 103 20.27 -20.74 -20.85
CA GLU A 103 20.60 -21.41 -19.59
C GLU A 103 19.35 -21.97 -18.91
N SER A 104 18.27 -21.20 -18.91
CA SER A 104 17.00 -21.59 -18.30
C SER A 104 16.39 -22.80 -19.03
N SER A 105 16.51 -22.87 -20.36
CA SER A 105 16.10 -24.02 -21.18
C SER A 105 16.99 -25.23 -20.89
N LEU A 106 18.30 -25.05 -20.77
CA LEU A 106 19.23 -26.12 -20.41
C LEU A 106 18.88 -26.70 -19.02
N TRP A 107 18.61 -25.85 -18.03
CA TRP A 107 18.21 -26.31 -16.71
C TRP A 107 16.83 -26.96 -16.70
N ASN A 108 15.94 -26.57 -17.61
CA ASN A 108 14.68 -27.28 -17.81
C ASN A 108 14.92 -28.72 -18.29
N LYS A 109 15.79 -28.91 -19.29
CA LYS A 109 16.10 -30.24 -19.87
C LYS A 109 16.79 -31.18 -18.89
N ASN A 110 17.53 -30.63 -17.92
CA ASN A 110 18.24 -31.40 -16.90
C ASN A 110 17.37 -31.80 -15.69
N ARG A 111 16.08 -31.44 -15.67
CA ARG A 111 15.15 -31.85 -14.59
C ARG A 111 14.57 -33.24 -14.83
N GLU A 112 13.98 -33.79 -13.79
CA GLU A 112 13.11 -34.97 -13.89
C GLU A 112 12.00 -34.72 -14.92
N ALA A 113 11.71 -35.72 -15.77
CA ALA A 113 10.77 -35.58 -16.89
C ALA A 113 9.38 -35.07 -16.46
N ALA A 114 8.91 -35.47 -15.28
CA ALA A 114 7.63 -35.04 -14.72
C ALA A 114 7.58 -33.55 -14.31
N GLU A 115 8.73 -32.90 -14.15
CA GLU A 115 8.84 -31.51 -13.72
C GLU A 115 9.31 -30.55 -14.83
N GLN A 116 9.60 -31.09 -16.02
CA GLN A 116 9.99 -30.33 -17.18
C GLN A 116 8.78 -29.59 -17.77
N TYR A 117 9.02 -28.36 -18.20
CA TYR A 117 8.13 -27.71 -19.17
C TYR A 117 8.40 -28.32 -20.55
N SER A 118 7.36 -28.54 -21.36
CA SER A 118 7.55 -28.78 -22.78
C SER A 118 8.22 -27.57 -23.41
N GLN A 119 8.96 -27.78 -24.49
CA GLN A 119 9.73 -26.71 -25.13
C GLN A 119 8.81 -25.56 -25.57
N ASP A 120 7.66 -25.88 -26.16
CA ASP A 120 6.66 -24.88 -26.60
C ASP A 120 6.12 -24.04 -25.42
N ILE A 121 5.81 -24.67 -24.29
CA ILE A 121 5.32 -23.98 -23.09
C ILE A 121 6.44 -23.12 -22.49
N PHE A 122 7.66 -23.65 -22.40
CA PHE A 122 8.80 -22.91 -21.90
C PHE A 122 9.05 -21.65 -22.73
N ASP A 123 9.09 -21.78 -24.06
CA ASP A 123 9.35 -20.67 -24.97
C ASP A 123 8.22 -19.63 -24.89
N ALA A 124 6.96 -20.08 -24.82
CA ALA A 124 5.82 -19.18 -24.62
C ALA A 124 5.91 -18.41 -23.30
N LEU A 125 6.32 -19.05 -22.20
CA LEU A 125 6.49 -18.39 -20.90
C LEU A 125 7.66 -17.40 -20.90
N VAL A 126 8.77 -17.72 -21.57
CA VAL A 126 9.91 -16.80 -21.73
C VAL A 126 9.52 -15.59 -22.57
N GLN A 127 8.77 -15.77 -23.66
CA GLN A 127 8.29 -14.68 -24.51
C GLN A 127 7.31 -13.73 -23.78
N ARG A 128 6.47 -14.29 -22.90
CA ARG A 128 5.50 -13.52 -22.10
C ARG A 128 6.13 -12.86 -20.86
N PHE A 129 7.36 -13.21 -20.51
CA PHE A 129 8.00 -12.69 -19.31
C PHE A 129 8.39 -11.22 -19.48
N GLU A 130 7.86 -10.37 -18.60
CA GLU A 130 8.25 -8.97 -18.50
C GLU A 130 9.31 -8.81 -17.41
N ALA A 131 10.49 -8.31 -17.77
CA ALA A 131 11.53 -8.03 -16.78
C ALA A 131 11.09 -6.92 -15.80
N PRO A 132 11.57 -6.93 -14.55
CA PRO A 132 11.26 -5.89 -13.57
C PRO A 132 11.77 -4.51 -13.97
N ASP A 133 10.87 -3.54 -13.93
CA ASP A 133 11.16 -2.15 -14.30
C ASP A 133 11.48 -1.30 -13.06
N SER A 134 12.75 -0.93 -12.92
CA SER A 134 13.25 -0.08 -11.84
C SER A 134 12.59 1.31 -11.78
N ARG A 135 12.00 1.80 -12.87
CA ARG A 135 11.26 3.08 -12.93
C ARG A 135 9.93 3.00 -12.20
N ASN A 136 9.35 1.81 -12.12
CA ASN A 136 8.10 1.56 -11.42
C ASN A 136 8.41 1.21 -9.96
N ARG A 137 8.03 2.08 -9.02
CA ARG A 137 8.26 1.83 -7.57
C ARG A 137 7.72 0.48 -7.10
N TRP A 138 6.62 0.01 -7.69
CA TRP A 138 5.99 -1.26 -7.35
C TRP A 138 6.66 -2.48 -7.98
N ASP A 139 7.44 -2.28 -9.05
CA ASP A 139 8.11 -3.34 -9.82
C ASP A 139 9.64 -3.27 -9.77
N SER A 140 10.17 -2.35 -8.99
CA SER A 140 11.60 -2.11 -8.88
C SER A 140 12.26 -3.32 -8.19
N PRO A 141 13.21 -4.01 -8.84
CA PRO A 141 13.89 -5.15 -8.24
C PRO A 141 14.85 -4.61 -7.17
N LEU A 142 14.59 -4.93 -5.90
CA LEU A 142 15.47 -4.54 -4.81
C LEU A 142 16.79 -5.31 -4.86
N PHE A 143 16.75 -6.54 -5.38
CA PHE A 143 17.90 -7.41 -5.56
C PHE A 143 17.81 -8.07 -6.92
N THR A 144 18.90 -8.00 -7.70
CA THR A 144 19.06 -8.77 -8.93
C THR A 144 20.24 -9.70 -8.71
N VAL A 145 20.02 -10.99 -8.97
CA VAL A 145 20.95 -12.06 -8.61
C VAL A 145 21.18 -12.93 -9.84
N LEU A 146 22.44 -13.05 -10.23
CA LEU A 146 22.87 -13.94 -11.30
C LEU A 146 23.06 -15.37 -10.77
N LYS A 147 23.31 -16.30 -11.69
CA LYS A 147 23.54 -17.72 -11.38
C LYS A 147 24.66 -17.93 -10.34
N ASP A 148 25.79 -17.27 -10.53
CA ASP A 148 27.00 -17.51 -9.74
C ASP A 148 27.13 -16.56 -8.54
N ASP A 149 26.16 -15.64 -8.39
CA ASP A 149 26.15 -14.69 -7.28
C ASP A 149 25.82 -15.37 -5.95
N ILE A 150 26.33 -14.79 -4.87
CA ILE A 150 25.90 -15.09 -3.51
C ILE A 150 24.66 -14.25 -3.23
N LEU A 151 23.59 -14.88 -2.74
CA LEU A 151 22.36 -14.17 -2.39
C LEU A 151 22.63 -13.28 -1.17
N PRO A 152 22.34 -11.96 -1.21
CA PRO A 152 22.61 -11.05 -0.09
C PRO A 152 21.55 -11.19 1.01
N LEU A 153 21.59 -12.31 1.74
CA LEU A 153 20.59 -12.73 2.74
C LEU A 153 20.31 -11.65 3.80
N GLU A 154 21.36 -11.09 4.39
CA GLU A 154 21.26 -10.01 5.39
C GLU A 154 20.59 -8.75 4.83
N ALA A 155 20.94 -8.36 3.61
CA ALA A 155 20.34 -7.19 2.99
C ALA A 155 18.84 -7.42 2.67
N VAL A 156 18.47 -8.64 2.31
CA VAL A 156 17.07 -9.05 2.12
C VAL A 156 16.32 -9.00 3.45
N SER A 157 16.92 -9.50 4.53
CA SER A 157 16.38 -9.40 5.89
C SER A 157 16.14 -7.94 6.30
N ASP A 158 17.13 -7.08 6.08
CA ASP A 158 17.03 -5.64 6.34
C ASP A 158 15.91 -4.97 5.54
N ALA A 159 15.75 -5.33 4.27
CA ALA A 159 14.68 -4.82 3.44
C ALA A 159 13.28 -5.18 3.97
N LEU A 160 13.15 -6.31 4.65
CA LEU A 160 11.89 -6.80 5.20
C LEU A 160 11.60 -6.29 6.60
N PHE A 161 12.60 -6.15 7.46
CA PHE A 161 12.38 -5.85 8.88
C PHE A 161 12.74 -4.42 9.27
N LYS A 162 13.65 -3.76 8.54
CA LYS A 162 14.10 -2.39 8.87
C LYS A 162 13.41 -1.31 8.02
N ARG A 163 12.77 -1.66 6.90
CA ARG A 163 12.07 -0.69 6.04
C ARG A 163 10.63 -0.44 6.49
N LYS A 164 10.17 0.80 6.31
CA LYS A 164 8.78 1.18 6.54
C LYS A 164 7.86 0.56 5.48
N ALA A 165 6.75 -0.01 5.93
CA ALA A 165 5.71 -0.55 5.05
C ALA A 165 5.16 0.52 4.08
N PRO A 166 4.75 0.13 2.87
CA PRO A 166 4.17 1.06 1.92
C PRO A 166 2.83 1.61 2.45
N PRO A 167 2.52 2.91 2.23
CA PRO A 167 1.28 3.48 2.73
C PRO A 167 0.07 2.82 2.03
N PRO A 168 -1.02 2.55 2.77
CA PRO A 168 -2.25 1.99 2.20
C PRO A 168 -2.84 2.90 1.11
N ASN A 169 -3.58 2.31 0.17
CA ASN A 169 -4.36 3.10 -0.77
C ASN A 169 -5.46 3.85 -0.01
N GLN A 170 -5.56 5.17 -0.22
CA GLN A 170 -6.56 6.00 0.44
C GLN A 170 -7.99 5.67 -0.03
N SER A 171 -8.16 5.20 -1.27
CA SER A 171 -9.45 4.81 -1.84
C SER A 171 -10.05 3.54 -1.21
N THR A 172 -9.22 2.70 -0.58
CA THR A 172 -9.65 1.45 0.05
C THR A 172 -9.68 1.53 1.57
N GLN A 173 -9.33 2.69 2.15
CA GLN A 173 -9.48 2.90 3.58
C GLN A 173 -10.94 3.19 3.87
N SER A 174 -11.53 2.40 4.77
CA SER A 174 -12.80 2.74 5.39
C SER A 174 -12.66 4.14 5.99
N GLN A 175 -13.53 5.07 5.61
CA GLN A 175 -13.57 6.36 6.32
C GLN A 175 -13.74 6.05 7.80
N PRO A 176 -12.97 6.71 8.69
CA PRO A 176 -13.20 6.56 10.12
C PRO A 176 -14.68 6.81 10.39
N LEU A 177 -15.31 5.94 11.16
CA LEU A 177 -16.72 6.04 11.51
C LEU A 177 -16.93 7.35 12.26
N SER A 178 -17.23 8.42 11.52
CA SER A 178 -17.64 9.68 12.14
C SER A 178 -18.89 9.39 12.95
N SER A 179 -19.01 9.98 14.15
CA SER A 179 -20.24 9.88 14.92
C SER A 179 -21.44 10.22 14.02
N THR A 180 -22.54 9.49 14.17
CA THR A 180 -23.72 9.53 13.28
C THR A 180 -24.25 10.94 12.99
N ASN A 181 -23.91 11.93 13.84
CA ASN A 181 -24.32 13.33 13.73
C ASN A 181 -23.19 14.31 13.38
N PHE A 182 -21.95 13.87 13.16
CA PHE A 182 -20.79 14.77 12.99
C PHE A 182 -21.00 15.81 11.88
N LEU A 183 -21.46 15.39 10.70
CA LEU A 183 -21.65 16.30 9.56
C LEU A 183 -22.75 17.34 9.82
N TYR A 184 -23.81 16.94 10.52
CA TYR A 184 -24.89 17.84 10.90
C TYR A 184 -24.41 18.87 11.93
N GLU A 185 -23.70 18.42 12.97
CA GLU A 185 -23.13 19.30 13.99
C GLU A 185 -22.08 20.24 13.41
N LEU A 186 -21.22 19.76 12.51
CA LEU A 186 -20.25 20.57 11.78
C LEU A 186 -20.92 21.69 10.97
N ASP A 187 -21.96 21.35 10.20
CA ASP A 187 -22.66 22.35 9.38
C ASP A 187 -23.37 23.39 10.26
N LYS A 188 -24.08 22.95 11.30
CA LYS A 188 -24.80 23.80 12.24
C LYS A 188 -23.85 24.75 13.00
N ILE A 189 -22.82 24.21 13.65
CA ILE A 189 -21.87 25.00 14.44
C ILE A 189 -21.17 26.03 13.57
N THR A 190 -20.68 25.64 12.39
CA THR A 190 -19.98 26.59 11.49
C THR A 190 -20.91 27.68 10.98
N GLN A 191 -22.19 27.38 10.74
CA GLN A 191 -23.19 28.38 10.36
C GLN A 191 -23.48 29.36 11.51
N ASP A 192 -23.63 28.86 12.74
CA ASP A 192 -23.86 29.67 13.94
C ASP A 192 -22.69 30.64 14.18
N VAL A 193 -21.44 30.17 14.00
CA VAL A 193 -20.24 31.01 14.06
C VAL A 193 -20.28 32.13 13.02
N LEU A 194 -20.63 31.82 11.76
CA LEU A 194 -20.73 32.84 10.71
C LEU A 194 -21.80 33.91 11.03
N MET A 195 -22.96 33.48 11.53
CA MET A 195 -24.04 34.40 11.91
C MET A 195 -23.63 35.29 13.10
N ALA A 196 -22.89 34.74 14.07
CA ALA A 196 -22.35 35.52 15.19
C ALA A 196 -21.37 36.60 14.71
N ILE A 197 -20.44 36.26 13.82
CA ILE A 197 -19.49 37.23 13.23
C ILE A 197 -20.24 38.30 12.44
N PHE A 198 -21.20 37.92 11.60
CA PHE A 198 -21.96 38.85 10.78
C PHE A 198 -22.84 39.81 11.61
N ASN A 199 -23.41 39.33 12.71
CA ASN A 199 -24.15 40.20 13.62
C ASN A 199 -23.22 41.16 14.37
N ALA A 200 -22.05 40.68 14.81
CA ALA A 200 -21.04 41.53 15.45
C ALA A 200 -20.45 42.58 14.50
N GLN A 201 -20.41 42.34 13.18
CA GLN A 201 -20.00 43.33 12.17
C GLN A 201 -20.80 44.64 12.22
N LYS A 202 -22.05 44.59 12.67
CA LYS A 202 -22.92 45.79 12.71
C LYS A 202 -22.55 46.76 13.84
N THR A 203 -21.84 46.28 14.86
CA THR A 203 -21.57 47.03 16.10
C THR A 203 -20.10 47.11 16.48
N SER A 204 -19.22 46.36 15.81
CA SER A 204 -17.80 46.24 16.17
C SER A 204 -16.90 47.04 15.21
N VAL A 205 -15.73 47.45 15.71
CA VAL A 205 -14.72 48.23 14.98
C VAL A 205 -13.49 47.35 14.72
N PRO A 206 -12.79 47.46 13.57
CA PRO A 206 -11.59 46.67 13.28
C PRO A 206 -10.61 46.64 14.46
N GLY A 207 -10.26 45.43 14.93
CA GLY A 207 -9.45 45.20 16.12
C GLY A 207 -10.21 44.66 17.35
N ASP A 208 -11.55 44.74 17.36
CA ASP A 208 -12.36 44.18 18.44
C ASP A 208 -12.28 42.64 18.51
N LEU A 209 -12.40 42.07 19.70
CA LEU A 209 -12.39 40.62 19.90
C LEU A 209 -13.82 40.07 20.02
N ILE A 210 -14.29 39.37 18.98
CA ILE A 210 -15.63 38.78 18.95
C ILE A 210 -15.63 37.45 19.68
N SER A 211 -16.55 37.31 20.64
CA SER A 211 -16.81 36.04 21.31
C SER A 211 -17.83 35.23 20.52
N VAL A 212 -17.52 33.97 20.26
CA VAL A 212 -18.37 33.06 19.48
C VAL A 212 -18.94 31.99 20.41
N PRO A 213 -20.26 31.68 20.34
CA PRO A 213 -20.84 30.61 21.14
C PRO A 213 -20.15 29.26 20.91
N GLY A 214 -19.73 28.60 21.99
CA GLY A 214 -19.06 27.29 21.93
C GLY A 214 -17.56 27.34 21.62
N ALA A 215 -16.97 28.52 21.42
CA ALA A 215 -15.53 28.71 21.30
C ALA A 215 -14.96 29.39 22.54
N THR A 216 -13.82 28.90 23.02
CA THR A 216 -12.97 29.57 24.02
C THR A 216 -12.08 30.63 23.38
N GLU A 217 -11.77 30.47 22.09
CA GLU A 217 -11.01 31.47 21.34
C GLU A 217 -11.90 32.57 20.78
N LYS A 218 -11.35 33.78 20.72
CA LYS A 218 -12.00 34.96 20.14
C LYS A 218 -11.50 35.19 18.72
N ILE A 219 -12.36 35.76 17.88
CA ILE A 219 -11.98 36.19 16.52
C ILE A 219 -11.51 37.63 16.60
N SER A 220 -10.34 37.92 16.03
CA SER A 220 -9.89 39.29 15.82
C SER A 220 -10.70 39.90 14.69
N PHE A 221 -11.52 40.91 15.00
CA PHE A 221 -12.43 41.49 14.05
C PHE A 221 -11.68 42.27 12.96
N MET A 222 -12.02 41.97 11.71
CA MET A 222 -11.67 42.76 10.54
C MET A 222 -12.91 42.91 9.66
N THR A 223 -12.94 43.91 8.79
CA THR A 223 -13.99 44.04 7.76
C THR A 223 -13.83 42.93 6.73
N VAL A 224 -14.69 41.91 6.81
CA VAL A 224 -14.64 40.71 5.95
C VAL A 224 -15.95 40.57 5.21
N ASN A 225 -15.89 40.24 3.92
CA ASN A 225 -17.10 40.03 3.12
C ASN A 225 -17.75 38.69 3.45
N MET A 226 -19.08 38.64 3.50
CA MET A 226 -19.83 37.39 3.72
C MET A 226 -19.56 36.32 2.64
N ALA A 227 -19.19 36.74 1.43
CA ALA A 227 -18.74 35.81 0.38
C ALA A 227 -17.45 35.08 0.76
N GLU A 228 -16.49 35.76 1.39
CA GLU A 228 -15.21 35.19 1.84
C GLU A 228 -15.41 34.26 3.02
N LEU A 229 -16.23 34.66 4.00
CA LEU A 229 -16.60 33.81 5.14
C LEU A 229 -17.26 32.50 4.69
N ARG A 230 -18.18 32.56 3.70
CA ARG A 230 -18.78 31.35 3.10
C ARG A 230 -17.78 30.51 2.31
N LYS A 231 -16.76 31.13 1.70
CA LYS A 231 -15.66 30.40 1.03
C LYS A 231 -14.79 29.66 2.05
N LEU A 232 -14.36 30.32 3.11
CA LEU A 232 -13.58 29.73 4.20
C LEU A 232 -14.35 28.60 4.91
N ARG A 233 -15.66 28.79 5.16
CA ARG A 233 -16.54 27.73 5.68
C ARG A 233 -16.55 26.49 4.79
N ARG A 234 -16.71 26.65 3.47
CA ARG A 234 -16.69 25.51 2.53
C ARG A 234 -15.36 24.77 2.54
N GLN A 235 -14.25 25.50 2.59
CA GLN A 235 -12.91 24.89 2.67
C GLN A 235 -12.71 24.12 3.98
N PHE A 236 -13.11 24.72 5.11
CA PHE A 236 -13.05 24.07 6.42
C PHE A 236 -13.91 22.80 6.47
N ILE A 237 -15.15 22.84 5.98
CA ILE A 237 -16.03 21.66 5.92
C ILE A 237 -15.38 20.55 5.08
N SER A 238 -14.78 20.88 3.93
CA SER A 238 -14.09 19.89 3.10
C SER A 238 -12.87 19.29 3.79
N TYR A 239 -12.13 20.09 4.55
CA TYR A 239 -10.97 19.63 5.32
C TYR A 239 -11.40 18.70 6.47
N SER A 240 -12.41 19.10 7.24
CA SER A 240 -12.95 18.35 8.38
C SER A 240 -13.66 17.05 7.96
N LYS A 241 -14.17 16.97 6.73
CA LYS A 241 -14.64 15.70 6.14
C LYS A 241 -13.51 14.69 5.91
N MET A 242 -12.31 15.17 5.55
CA MET A 242 -11.13 14.32 5.37
C MET A 242 -10.43 13.99 6.69
N HIS A 243 -10.67 14.79 7.74
CA HIS A 243 -10.10 14.62 9.07
C HIS A 243 -11.20 14.79 10.14
N PRO A 244 -12.14 13.83 10.27
CA PRO A 244 -13.22 13.93 11.24
C PRO A 244 -12.69 13.99 12.67
N THR A 245 -13.30 14.84 13.49
CA THR A 245 -12.95 14.94 14.92
C THR A 245 -14.04 14.29 15.76
N GLU A 246 -13.66 13.43 16.70
CA GLU A 246 -14.61 12.75 17.60
C GLU A 246 -15.28 13.70 18.60
N LYS A 247 -14.60 14.81 18.95
CA LYS A 247 -15.07 15.80 19.93
C LYS A 247 -15.78 16.95 19.25
N THR A 248 -17.08 16.86 19.11
CA THR A 248 -17.88 17.89 18.42
C THR A 248 -17.85 19.25 19.13
N GLY A 249 -17.64 19.27 20.45
CA GLY A 249 -17.42 20.50 21.23
C GLY A 249 -16.16 21.30 20.84
N GLN A 250 -15.24 20.74 20.06
CA GLN A 250 -14.05 21.45 19.59
C GLN A 250 -14.23 22.10 18.21
N ILE A 251 -15.30 21.78 17.49
CA ILE A 251 -15.54 22.25 16.11
C ILE A 251 -15.55 23.78 16.04
N ALA A 252 -16.21 24.44 17.00
CA ALA A 252 -16.28 25.90 17.06
C ALA A 252 -14.88 26.53 17.21
N ASN A 253 -14.08 26.01 18.14
CA ASN A 253 -12.70 26.46 18.35
C ASN A 253 -11.81 26.25 17.12
N MET A 254 -11.87 25.07 16.52
CA MET A 254 -11.09 24.77 15.30
C MET A 254 -11.47 25.67 14.14
N PHE A 255 -12.77 25.96 13.99
CA PHE A 255 -13.23 26.86 12.94
C PHE A 255 -12.81 28.31 13.21
N VAL A 256 -12.88 28.79 14.46
CA VAL A 256 -12.38 30.11 14.87
C VAL A 256 -10.88 30.24 14.57
N GLN A 257 -10.07 29.24 14.93
CA GLN A 257 -8.63 29.20 14.62
C GLN A 257 -8.38 29.25 13.11
N TYR A 258 -9.15 28.47 12.35
CA TYR A 258 -9.05 28.44 10.89
C TYR A 258 -9.38 29.80 10.27
N LEU A 259 -10.43 30.46 10.76
CA LEU A 259 -10.80 31.80 10.33
C LEU A 259 -9.72 32.82 10.69
N ASN A 260 -9.21 32.83 11.92
CA ASN A 260 -8.13 33.73 12.32
C ASN A 260 -6.91 33.56 11.39
N LYS A 261 -6.51 32.33 11.05
CA LYS A 261 -5.39 32.11 10.10
C LYS A 261 -5.71 32.45 8.65
N GLY A 262 -6.96 32.30 8.22
CA GLY A 262 -7.38 32.53 6.83
C GLY A 262 -7.81 33.97 6.53
N LEU A 263 -7.97 34.81 7.56
CA LEU A 263 -8.33 36.23 7.49
C LEU A 263 -7.15 37.17 7.72
N HIS A 264 -5.96 36.61 8.00
CA HIS A 264 -4.68 37.33 8.05
C HIS A 264 -3.98 37.32 6.68
#